data_AF-A0AA35PQ56-F1
#
_entry.id   AF-A0AA35PQ56-F1
#
_cell.length_a   1.000
_cell.length_b   1.000
_cell.length_c   1.000
_cell.angle_alpha   90.00
_cell.angle_beta   90.00
_cell.angle_gamma   90.00
#
_symmetry.space_group_name_H-M   'P 1'
#
loop_
_entity.id
_entity.type
_entity.pdbx_description
1 polymer ?
#
loop_
_entity_poly.entity_id
_entity_poly.type
_entity_poly.pdbx_seq_one_letter_code
_entity_poly.pdbx_strand_id
1 'polypeptide(L)'
;MADPPSPEKRRLWGRLRTGRIALWCKSLLHDYAEACKEVVLGVRQRPGKAGLYVSLLAGAVGCSLRSPCESSFEASLLEASGTLLLLSPWTRSSSSQGHVQRLTKLRNRGQLRFQSLLFFSLVYEAPFDAGADLYQAHCKYLKPRWMEVPSQVLDVGFWGRWWVLHSKMRDPDINEEEFQHLPEHLRTISFHNLHSDANEKLFDEKYKPVVLTEEQIQQTERESQGN
;
A
#
# COMPACT_ATOMS: atom_id res chain seq x y z
N MET A 1 -48.80 24.25 -27.53
CA MET A 1 -49.96 24.68 -26.73
C MET A 1 -50.38 23.47 -25.92
N ALA A 2 -50.00 23.39 -24.64
CA ALA A 2 -50.25 22.21 -23.81
C ALA A 2 -51.56 22.41 -23.03
N ASP A 3 -52.51 21.49 -23.18
CA ASP A 3 -53.81 21.54 -22.51
C ASP A 3 -53.68 21.56 -20.98
N PRO A 4 -54.49 22.36 -20.27
CA PRO A 4 -54.46 22.40 -18.82
C PRO A 4 -54.94 21.06 -18.24
N PRO A 5 -54.27 20.54 -17.19
CA PRO A 5 -54.61 19.25 -16.59
C PRO A 5 -56.01 19.28 -15.96
N SER A 6 -56.76 18.19 -16.18
CA SER A 6 -58.15 18.00 -15.73
C SER A 6 -58.32 18.18 -14.20
N PRO A 7 -59.49 18.69 -13.75
CA PRO A 7 -59.71 19.13 -12.37
C PRO A 7 -59.57 18.02 -11.31
N GLU A 8 -59.83 16.76 -11.67
CA GLU A 8 -59.66 15.62 -10.76
C GLU A 8 -58.20 15.33 -10.43
N LYS A 9 -57.29 15.44 -11.41
CA LYS A 9 -55.85 15.27 -11.19
C LYS A 9 -55.31 16.34 -10.24
N ARG A 10 -55.82 17.58 -10.33
CA ARG A 10 -55.49 18.68 -9.41
C ARG A 10 -55.97 18.41 -7.97
N ARG A 11 -57.13 17.78 -7.78
CA ARG A 11 -57.68 17.42 -6.46
C ARG A 11 -56.92 16.26 -5.79
N LEU A 12 -56.50 15.27 -6.58
CA LEU A 12 -55.65 14.16 -6.12
C LEU A 12 -54.24 14.63 -5.74
N TRP A 13 -53.64 15.49 -6.56
CA TRP A 13 -52.37 16.16 -6.23
C TRP A 13 -52.49 17.07 -5.00
N GLY A 14 -53.62 17.76 -4.85
CA GLY A 14 -53.93 18.56 -3.67
C GLY A 14 -53.95 17.74 -2.38
N ARG A 15 -54.56 16.54 -2.42
CA ARG A 15 -54.60 15.60 -1.26
C ARG A 15 -53.26 14.94 -0.96
N LEU A 16 -52.46 14.62 -1.98
CA LEU A 16 -51.10 14.12 -1.81
C LEU A 16 -50.19 15.20 -1.18
N ARG A 17 -50.37 16.46 -1.58
CA ARG A 17 -49.62 17.62 -1.07
C ARG A 17 -50.02 18.04 0.35
N THR A 18 -51.25 17.80 0.78
CA THR A 18 -51.72 18.04 2.17
C THR A 18 -51.66 16.82 3.07
N GLY A 19 -51.17 15.68 2.57
CA GLY A 19 -50.94 14.48 3.38
C GLY A 19 -49.87 14.73 4.44
N ARG A 20 -50.03 14.10 5.62
CA ARG A 20 -49.06 14.17 6.73
C ARG A 20 -47.63 13.84 6.29
N ILE A 21 -47.47 12.93 5.33
CA ILE A 21 -46.17 12.55 4.74
C ILE A 21 -45.57 13.70 3.92
N ALA A 22 -46.37 14.43 3.14
CA ALA A 22 -45.86 15.56 2.37
C ALA A 22 -45.46 16.74 3.25
N LEU A 23 -46.21 16.99 4.34
CA LEU A 23 -45.82 17.97 5.36
C LEU A 23 -44.55 17.55 6.10
N TRP A 24 -44.43 16.27 6.45
CA TRP A 24 -43.22 15.71 7.07
C TRP A 24 -42.01 15.81 6.15
N CYS A 25 -42.13 15.41 4.87
CA CYS A 25 -41.06 15.57 3.88
C CYS A 25 -40.67 17.04 3.70
N LYS A 26 -41.65 17.97 3.70
CA LYS A 26 -41.37 19.41 3.61
C LYS A 26 -40.62 19.92 4.84
N SER A 27 -41.00 19.50 6.05
CA SER A 27 -40.28 19.84 7.29
C SER A 27 -38.86 19.29 7.24
N LEU A 28 -38.69 18.02 6.87
CA LEU A 28 -37.40 17.37 6.76
C LEU A 28 -36.47 18.08 5.78
N LEU A 29 -36.99 18.46 4.59
CA LEU A 29 -36.24 19.25 3.62
C LEU A 29 -35.85 20.62 4.15
N HIS A 30 -36.73 21.26 4.94
CA HIS A 30 -36.44 22.53 5.57
C HIS A 30 -35.32 22.39 6.62
N ASP A 31 -35.38 21.36 7.46
CA ASP A 31 -34.38 21.07 8.48
C ASP A 31 -33.00 20.80 7.85
N TYR A 32 -32.93 20.03 6.76
CA TYR A 32 -31.68 19.83 6.02
C TYR A 32 -31.18 21.10 5.34
N ALA A 33 -32.08 21.93 4.78
CA ALA A 33 -31.69 23.20 4.17
C ALA A 33 -31.12 24.17 5.20
N GLU A 34 -31.70 24.22 6.40
CA GLU A 34 -31.20 25.04 7.50
C GLU A 34 -29.86 24.53 8.02
N ALA A 35 -29.72 23.20 8.20
CA ALA A 35 -28.44 22.58 8.55
C ALA A 35 -27.34 22.92 7.53
N CYS A 36 -27.64 22.91 6.23
CA CYS A 36 -26.70 23.33 5.18
C CYS A 36 -26.29 24.80 5.31
N LYS A 37 -27.22 25.71 5.62
CA LYS A 37 -26.90 27.13 5.87
C LYS A 37 -26.01 27.28 7.10
N GLU A 38 -26.30 26.56 8.18
CA GLU A 38 -25.48 26.55 9.39
C GLU A 38 -24.07 26.04 9.12
N VAL A 39 -23.91 25.01 8.30
CA VAL A 39 -22.60 24.51 7.85
C VAL A 39 -21.83 25.60 7.12
N VAL A 40 -22.45 26.28 6.16
CA VAL A 40 -21.81 27.38 5.40
C VAL A 40 -21.38 28.53 6.33
N LEU A 41 -22.25 28.92 7.26
CA LEU A 41 -21.93 29.93 8.27
C LEU A 41 -20.79 29.47 9.19
N GLY A 42 -20.80 28.21 9.62
CA GLY A 42 -19.76 27.60 10.43
C GLY A 42 -18.39 27.57 9.74
N VAL A 43 -18.36 27.25 8.44
CA VAL A 43 -17.14 27.32 7.61
C VAL A 43 -16.60 28.75 7.55
N ARG A 44 -17.48 29.74 7.34
CA ARG A 44 -17.07 31.16 7.27
C ARG A 44 -16.58 31.70 8.60
N GLN A 45 -17.17 31.27 9.71
CA GLN A 45 -16.75 31.69 11.05
C GLN A 45 -15.42 31.06 11.49
N ARG A 46 -15.15 29.80 11.11
CA ARG A 46 -13.96 29.06 11.54
C ARG A 46 -13.36 28.23 10.40
N PRO A 47 -12.72 28.86 9.40
CA PRO A 47 -12.23 28.18 8.21
C PRO A 47 -11.17 27.11 8.51
N GLY A 48 -10.31 27.34 9.51
CA GLY A 48 -9.30 26.34 9.91
C GLY A 48 -9.91 25.04 10.45
N LYS A 49 -10.89 25.13 11.36
CA LYS A 49 -11.55 23.93 11.92
C LYS A 49 -12.37 23.20 10.83
N ALA A 50 -13.07 23.95 9.99
CA ALA A 50 -13.79 23.39 8.86
C ALA A 50 -12.86 22.68 7.88
N GLY A 51 -11.72 23.27 7.55
CA GLY A 51 -10.69 22.66 6.70
C GLY A 51 -10.18 21.33 7.26
N LEU A 52 -9.94 21.25 8.58
CA LEU A 52 -9.55 19.99 9.25
C LEU A 52 -10.63 18.91 9.17
N TYR A 53 -11.91 19.27 9.36
CA TYR A 53 -12.99 18.28 9.25
C TYR A 53 -13.19 17.79 7.81
N VAL A 54 -13.12 18.70 6.84
CA VAL A 54 -13.23 18.36 5.41
C VAL A 54 -12.05 17.49 4.99
N SER A 55 -10.82 17.81 5.42
CA SER A 55 -9.65 16.98 5.10
C SER A 55 -9.72 15.60 5.75
N LEU A 56 -10.19 15.50 6.99
CA LEU A 56 -10.40 14.22 7.66
C LEU A 56 -11.46 13.37 6.96
N LEU A 57 -12.60 13.97 6.59
CA LEU A 57 -13.67 13.28 5.85
C LEU A 57 -13.20 12.83 4.47
N ALA A 58 -12.53 13.72 3.73
CA ALA A 58 -11.97 13.42 2.42
C ALA A 58 -10.90 12.33 2.51
N GLY A 59 -10.05 12.37 3.55
CA GLY A 59 -9.07 11.33 3.85
C GLY A 59 -9.73 9.99 4.16
N ALA A 60 -10.75 9.98 5.02
CA ALA A 60 -11.51 8.78 5.38
C ALA A 60 -12.17 8.13 4.15
N VAL A 61 -12.86 8.93 3.33
CA VAL A 61 -13.46 8.47 2.05
C VAL A 61 -12.38 7.99 1.08
N GLY A 62 -11.27 8.73 0.97
CA GLY A 62 -10.14 8.36 0.13
C GLY A 62 -9.50 7.03 0.53
N CYS A 63 -9.38 6.77 1.83
CA CYS A 63 -8.90 5.51 2.39
C CYS A 63 -9.90 4.38 2.14
N SER A 64 -11.20 4.60 2.35
CA SER A 64 -12.20 3.55 2.17
C SER A 64 -12.34 3.12 0.71
N LEU A 65 -12.23 4.05 -0.23
CA LEU A 65 -12.24 3.74 -1.66
C LEU A 65 -10.96 3.03 -2.14
N ARG A 66 -9.86 3.16 -1.39
CA ARG A 66 -8.58 2.50 -1.68
C ARG A 66 -8.28 1.33 -0.74
N SER A 67 -9.27 0.84 0.01
CA SER A 67 -9.08 -0.31 0.87
C SER A 67 -8.94 -1.56 -0.01
N PRO A 68 -7.83 -2.31 0.05
CA PRO A 68 -7.62 -3.45 -0.83
C PRO A 68 -8.55 -4.61 -0.45
N CYS A 69 -8.99 -5.38 -1.45
CA CYS A 69 -9.86 -6.53 -1.29
C CYS A 69 -9.09 -7.86 -1.33
N GLU A 70 -9.76 -8.97 -1.02
CA GLU A 70 -9.18 -10.32 -1.07
C GLU A 70 -8.56 -10.64 -2.45
N SER A 71 -9.25 -10.34 -3.54
CA SER A 71 -8.71 -10.57 -4.89
C SER A 71 -7.46 -9.74 -5.19
N SER A 72 -7.33 -8.55 -4.60
CA SER A 72 -6.11 -7.75 -4.70
C SER A 72 -4.94 -8.42 -3.99
N PHE A 73 -5.16 -9.07 -2.84
CA PHE A 73 -4.10 -9.82 -2.17
C PHE A 73 -3.68 -11.04 -2.98
N GLU A 74 -4.65 -11.82 -3.46
CA GLU A 74 -4.36 -13.00 -4.27
C GLU A 74 -3.58 -12.64 -5.54
N ALA A 75 -3.95 -11.53 -6.20
CA ALA A 75 -3.20 -11.01 -7.34
C ALA A 75 -1.76 -10.65 -6.95
N SER A 76 -1.55 -9.90 -5.86
CA SER A 76 -0.22 -9.53 -5.39
C SER A 76 0.61 -10.73 -4.93
N LEU A 77 0.00 -11.75 -4.31
CA LEU A 77 0.68 -12.97 -3.90
C LEU A 77 1.12 -13.81 -5.10
N LEU A 78 0.27 -13.91 -6.12
CA LEU A 78 0.59 -14.60 -7.37
C LEU A 78 1.68 -13.87 -8.15
N GLU A 79 1.63 -12.54 -8.22
CA GLU A 79 2.67 -11.71 -8.82
C GLU A 79 4.01 -11.86 -8.08
N ALA A 80 4.00 -11.81 -6.75
CA ALA A 80 5.19 -12.04 -5.93
C ALA A 80 5.76 -13.46 -6.13
N SER A 81 4.90 -14.47 -6.27
CA SER A 81 5.33 -15.83 -6.58
C SER A 81 5.95 -15.92 -7.98
N GLY A 82 5.34 -15.26 -8.97
CA GLY A 82 5.83 -15.22 -10.35
C GLY A 82 7.19 -14.53 -10.46
N THR A 83 7.37 -13.38 -9.83
CA THR A 83 8.66 -12.67 -9.79
C THR A 83 9.76 -13.52 -9.14
N LEU A 84 9.47 -14.20 -8.03
CA LEU A 84 10.41 -15.13 -7.42
C LEU A 84 10.74 -16.33 -8.32
N LEU A 85 9.79 -16.86 -9.08
CA LEU A 85 10.02 -17.98 -10.00
C LEU A 85 11.00 -17.64 -11.14
N LEU A 86 11.06 -16.36 -11.55
CA LEU A 86 12.01 -15.91 -12.57
C LEU A 86 13.45 -15.85 -12.06
N LEU A 87 13.64 -15.68 -10.75
CA LEU A 87 14.95 -15.57 -10.13
C LEU A 87 15.57 -16.95 -9.89
N SER A 88 16.88 -17.07 -10.06
CA SER A 88 17.60 -18.29 -9.69
C SER A 88 17.53 -18.54 -8.17
N PRO A 89 17.65 -19.79 -7.70
CA PRO A 89 17.71 -20.08 -6.26
C PRO A 89 18.88 -19.41 -5.53
N TRP A 90 19.99 -19.11 -6.23
CA TRP A 90 21.21 -18.57 -5.64
C TRP A 90 21.12 -17.07 -5.36
N THR A 91 20.38 -16.35 -6.19
CA THR A 91 20.23 -14.89 -6.12
C THR A 91 18.98 -14.46 -5.36
N ARG A 92 18.11 -15.39 -4.94
CA ARG A 92 16.83 -15.05 -4.34
C ARG A 92 16.96 -14.75 -2.85
N SER A 93 16.29 -13.71 -2.37
CA SER A 93 16.20 -13.42 -0.94
C SER A 93 15.47 -14.54 -0.18
N SER A 94 16.12 -15.11 0.84
CA SER A 94 15.52 -16.16 1.68
C SER A 94 14.33 -15.63 2.51
N SER A 95 14.34 -14.35 2.89
CA SER A 95 13.23 -13.68 3.58
C SER A 95 12.00 -13.56 2.69
N SER A 96 12.15 -13.07 1.44
CA SER A 96 11.04 -12.93 0.49
C SER A 96 10.46 -14.29 0.12
N GLN A 97 11.34 -15.25 -0.21
CA GLN A 97 10.94 -16.61 -0.56
C GLN A 97 10.22 -17.30 0.61
N GLY A 98 10.76 -17.24 1.82
CA GLY A 98 10.15 -17.86 3.00
C GLY A 98 8.76 -17.28 3.30
N HIS A 99 8.60 -15.96 3.17
CA HIS A 99 7.32 -15.30 3.39
C HIS A 99 6.27 -15.71 2.34
N VAL A 100 6.59 -15.61 1.04
CA VAL A 100 5.66 -15.97 -0.04
C VAL A 100 5.30 -17.46 -0.01
N GLN A 101 6.27 -18.34 0.28
CA GLN A 101 6.01 -19.77 0.43
C GLN A 101 5.11 -20.08 1.64
N ARG A 102 5.30 -19.37 2.77
CA ARG A 102 4.40 -19.50 3.93
C ARG A 102 2.99 -19.07 3.56
N LEU A 103 2.82 -17.90 2.95
CA LEU A 103 1.51 -17.40 2.52
C LEU A 103 0.82 -18.36 1.55
N THR A 104 1.56 -18.89 0.57
CA THR A 104 1.04 -19.86 -0.39
C THR A 104 0.62 -21.16 0.30
N LYS A 105 1.39 -21.65 1.28
CA LYS A 105 1.02 -22.83 2.09
C LYS A 105 -0.26 -22.58 2.89
N LEU A 106 -0.40 -21.42 3.52
CA LEU A 106 -1.60 -21.07 4.30
C LEU A 106 -2.83 -20.94 3.39
N ARG A 107 -2.67 -20.33 2.21
CA ARG A 107 -3.71 -20.25 1.19
C ARG A 107 -4.16 -21.63 0.71
N ASN A 108 -3.21 -22.52 0.41
CA ASN A 108 -3.52 -23.90 -0.02
C ASN A 108 -4.22 -24.72 1.08
N ARG A 109 -4.04 -24.36 2.36
CA ARG A 109 -4.72 -24.99 3.50
C ARG A 109 -6.08 -24.35 3.82
N GLY A 110 -6.48 -23.27 3.14
CA GLY A 110 -7.68 -22.50 3.47
C GLY A 110 -7.62 -21.79 4.84
N GLN A 111 -6.41 -21.65 5.39
CA GLN A 111 -6.16 -21.00 6.68
C GLN A 111 -5.95 -19.48 6.55
N LEU A 112 -5.85 -18.96 5.33
CA LEU A 112 -5.67 -17.54 5.08
C LEU A 112 -7.03 -16.82 5.12
N ARG A 113 -7.17 -15.79 5.96
CA ARG A 113 -8.44 -15.05 6.10
C ARG A 113 -8.25 -13.56 5.86
N PHE A 114 -9.30 -13.00 5.26
CA PHE A 114 -9.38 -11.59 4.92
C PHE A 114 -10.47 -10.92 5.76
N GLN A 115 -10.11 -9.79 6.35
CA GLN A 115 -11.07 -8.90 6.98
C GLN A 115 -10.89 -7.51 6.38
N SER A 116 -11.85 -7.10 5.56
CA SER A 116 -11.94 -5.70 5.17
C SER A 116 -12.50 -4.90 6.36
N LEU A 117 -11.77 -3.85 6.72
CA LEU A 117 -12.25 -2.81 7.61
C LEU A 117 -12.46 -1.54 6.76
N LEU A 118 -13.09 -0.53 7.34
CA LEU A 118 -13.52 0.64 6.58
C LEU A 118 -12.36 1.36 5.87
N PHE A 119 -11.18 1.47 6.51
CA PHE A 119 -10.05 2.24 5.99
C PHE A 119 -8.83 1.40 5.62
N PHE A 120 -8.80 0.14 6.05
CA PHE A 120 -7.70 -0.78 5.82
C PHE A 120 -8.23 -2.22 5.78
N SER A 121 -7.42 -3.14 5.30
CA SER A 121 -7.75 -4.56 5.27
C SER A 121 -6.69 -5.34 6.01
N LEU A 122 -7.08 -6.45 6.64
CA LEU A 122 -6.17 -7.32 7.37
C LEU A 122 -6.16 -8.70 6.73
N VAL A 123 -4.97 -9.28 6.64
CA VAL A 123 -4.76 -10.70 6.35
C VAL A 123 -4.24 -11.35 7.61
N TYR A 124 -4.90 -12.42 8.04
CA TYR A 124 -4.51 -13.16 9.24
C TYR A 124 -4.59 -14.66 9.02
N GLU A 125 -3.84 -15.39 9.84
CA GLU A 125 -3.83 -16.85 9.88
C GLU A 125 -4.96 -17.35 10.79
N ALA A 126 -5.83 -18.21 10.26
CA ALA A 126 -6.79 -18.98 11.04
C ALA A 126 -6.20 -20.38 11.36
N PRO A 127 -6.51 -20.94 12.55
CA PRO A 127 -5.98 -22.25 12.95
C PRO A 127 -6.52 -23.39 12.08
N PHE A 128 -7.72 -23.24 11.51
CA PHE A 128 -8.38 -24.27 10.71
C PHE A 128 -8.96 -23.68 9.41
N ASP A 129 -9.17 -24.55 8.44
CA ASP A 129 -9.88 -24.23 7.20
C ASP A 129 -11.35 -23.83 7.46
N ALA A 130 -11.95 -23.07 6.55
CA ALA A 130 -13.36 -22.68 6.58
C ALA A 130 -14.31 -23.87 6.49
N GLY A 131 -13.93 -24.90 5.73
CA GLY A 131 -14.72 -26.12 5.58
C GLY A 131 -14.46 -27.18 6.64
N ALA A 132 -13.58 -26.92 7.62
CA ALA A 132 -13.20 -27.92 8.61
C ALA A 132 -14.31 -28.13 9.66
N ASP A 133 -15.06 -29.23 9.52
CA ASP A 133 -16.08 -29.65 10.49
C ASP A 133 -15.51 -30.53 11.62
N LEU A 134 -14.46 -30.02 12.27
CA LEU A 134 -13.83 -30.67 13.42
C LEU A 134 -14.37 -30.05 14.71
N TYR A 135 -14.53 -30.88 15.76
CA TYR A 135 -14.89 -30.39 17.09
C TYR A 135 -13.91 -29.31 17.58
N GLN A 136 -12.63 -29.47 17.29
CA GLN A 136 -11.57 -28.52 17.67
C GLN A 136 -11.78 -27.13 17.03
N ALA A 137 -12.33 -27.06 15.82
CA ALA A 137 -12.61 -25.81 15.13
C ALA A 137 -13.84 -25.09 15.70
N HIS A 138 -14.84 -25.86 16.16
CA HIS A 138 -16.10 -25.33 16.69
C HIS A 138 -16.05 -24.94 18.16
N CYS A 139 -15.22 -25.61 18.97
CA CYS A 139 -15.15 -25.39 20.40
C CYS A 139 -14.71 -23.95 20.75
N LYS A 140 -15.59 -23.19 21.42
CA LYS A 140 -15.35 -21.79 21.83
C LYS A 140 -14.12 -21.63 22.74
N TYR A 141 -13.81 -22.64 23.55
CA TYR A 141 -12.71 -22.59 24.51
C TYR A 141 -11.33 -22.84 23.87
N LEU A 142 -11.29 -23.43 22.67
CA LEU A 142 -10.07 -23.66 21.89
C LEU A 142 -9.76 -22.50 20.94
N LYS A 143 -10.66 -21.52 20.81
CA LYS A 143 -10.43 -20.35 19.95
C LYS A 143 -9.30 -19.50 20.52
N PRO A 144 -8.46 -18.91 19.65
CA PRO A 144 -7.35 -18.07 20.08
C PRO A 144 -7.86 -16.92 20.94
N ARG A 145 -7.07 -16.58 21.96
CA ARG A 145 -7.38 -15.44 22.81
C ARG A 145 -7.18 -14.14 22.03
N TRP A 146 -7.94 -13.10 22.40
CA TRP A 146 -7.79 -11.76 21.80
C TRP A 146 -6.35 -11.20 21.90
N MET A 147 -5.59 -11.63 22.90
CA MET A 147 -4.17 -11.26 23.06
C MET A 147 -3.24 -11.90 22.02
N GLU A 148 -3.62 -13.03 21.44
CA GLU A 148 -2.81 -13.76 20.45
C GLU A 148 -3.13 -13.31 19.02
N VAL A 149 -4.26 -12.65 18.80
CA VAL A 149 -4.70 -12.15 17.48
C VAL A 149 -3.64 -11.28 16.79
N PRO A 150 -2.91 -10.36 17.45
CA PRO A 150 -1.87 -9.57 16.80
C PRO A 150 -0.74 -10.41 16.21
N SER A 151 -0.40 -11.55 16.83
CA SER A 151 0.66 -12.45 16.34
C SER A 151 0.24 -13.26 15.11
N GLN A 152 -1.06 -13.35 14.84
CA GLN A 152 -1.64 -14.06 13.70
C GLN A 152 -1.81 -13.15 12.48
N VAL A 153 -1.63 -11.83 12.63
CA VAL A 153 -1.69 -10.89 11.51
C VAL A 153 -0.47 -11.10 10.62
N LEU A 154 -0.73 -11.36 9.35
CA LEU A 154 0.28 -11.63 8.33
C LEU A 154 0.60 -10.39 7.50
N ASP A 155 -0.44 -9.63 7.14
CA ASP A 155 -0.29 -8.42 6.34
C ASP A 155 -1.40 -7.39 6.62
N VAL A 156 -1.08 -6.13 6.37
CA VAL A 156 -1.97 -4.98 6.47
C VAL A 156 -2.06 -4.32 5.09
N GLY A 157 -3.28 -4.31 4.56
CA GLY A 157 -3.64 -3.64 3.34
C GLY A 157 -4.07 -2.20 3.62
N PHE A 158 -3.35 -1.22 3.09
CA PHE A 158 -3.70 0.18 3.23
C PHE A 158 -3.30 0.94 1.97
N TRP A 159 -4.18 1.81 1.48
CA TRP A 159 -3.94 2.64 0.28
C TRP A 159 -3.63 1.83 -0.98
N GLY A 160 -4.40 0.76 -1.23
CA GLY A 160 -4.31 -0.07 -2.43
C GLY A 160 -3.07 -0.95 -2.51
N ARG A 161 -2.31 -1.12 -1.41
CA ARG A 161 -1.14 -1.98 -1.34
C ARG A 161 -1.13 -2.81 -0.06
N TRP A 162 -0.43 -3.94 -0.14
CA TRP A 162 -0.17 -4.84 0.99
C TRP A 162 1.23 -4.57 1.53
N TRP A 163 1.31 -3.97 2.71
CA TRP A 163 2.54 -3.34 3.19
C TRP A 163 3.63 -4.35 3.57
N VAL A 164 3.27 -5.46 4.20
CA VAL A 164 4.24 -6.48 4.62
C VAL A 164 4.73 -7.23 3.40
N LEU A 165 3.85 -7.70 2.52
CA LEU A 165 4.21 -8.38 1.29
C LEU A 165 5.08 -7.47 0.41
N HIS A 166 4.69 -6.21 0.21
CA HIS A 166 5.49 -5.25 -0.56
C HIS A 166 6.85 -4.98 0.08
N SER A 167 6.92 -4.82 1.41
CA SER A 167 8.20 -4.63 2.09
C SER A 167 9.12 -5.84 1.97
N LYS A 168 8.55 -7.06 2.01
CA LYS A 168 9.30 -8.30 1.83
C LYS A 168 9.69 -8.54 0.37
N MET A 169 8.97 -7.99 -0.58
CA MET A 169 9.23 -8.09 -2.02
C MET A 169 9.99 -6.87 -2.59
N ARG A 170 10.56 -6.01 -1.75
CA ARG A 170 11.29 -4.82 -2.21
C ARG A 170 12.58 -5.18 -2.96
N ASP A 171 13.38 -6.07 -2.37
CA ASP A 171 14.69 -6.51 -2.90
C ASP A 171 14.72 -8.06 -2.97
N PRO A 172 13.88 -8.68 -3.83
CA PRO A 172 13.72 -10.14 -3.88
C PRO A 172 14.91 -10.86 -4.53
N ASP A 173 15.77 -10.12 -5.23
CA ASP A 173 16.95 -10.53 -5.99
C ASP A 173 18.28 -10.32 -5.24
N ILE A 174 18.23 -9.90 -3.98
CA ILE A 174 19.39 -9.79 -3.11
C ILE A 174 19.40 -10.94 -2.11
N ASN A 175 20.40 -11.81 -2.21
CA ASN A 175 20.63 -12.88 -1.24
C ASN A 175 21.68 -12.46 -0.20
N GLU A 176 21.22 -12.00 0.96
CA GLU A 176 22.08 -11.58 2.08
C GLU A 176 23.05 -12.68 2.55
N GLU A 177 22.71 -13.96 2.34
CA GLU A 177 23.55 -15.09 2.75
C GLU A 177 24.88 -15.14 1.98
N GLU A 178 24.90 -14.69 0.72
CA GLU A 178 26.11 -14.64 -0.11
C GLU A 178 27.14 -13.62 0.44
N PHE A 179 26.65 -12.53 1.03
CA PHE A 179 27.49 -11.39 1.41
C PHE A 179 27.93 -11.41 2.89
N GLN A 180 27.52 -12.42 3.67
CA GLN A 180 27.85 -12.53 5.11
C GLN A 180 29.35 -12.62 5.38
N HIS A 181 30.14 -13.06 4.41
CA HIS A 181 31.60 -13.20 4.55
C HIS A 181 32.35 -11.89 4.33
N LEU A 182 31.71 -10.86 3.76
CA LEU A 182 32.34 -9.56 3.51
C LEU A 182 32.44 -8.73 4.80
N PRO A 183 33.42 -7.81 4.93
CA PRO A 183 33.44 -6.81 6.00
C PRO A 183 32.18 -5.91 5.99
N GLU A 184 31.78 -5.38 7.15
CA GLU A 184 30.55 -4.57 7.30
C GLU A 184 30.47 -3.37 6.34
N HIS A 185 31.59 -2.67 6.13
CA HIS A 185 31.64 -1.51 5.24
C HIS A 185 31.36 -1.83 3.76
N LEU A 186 31.49 -3.10 3.35
CA LEU A 186 31.16 -3.56 2.00
C LEU A 186 29.74 -4.11 1.87
N ARG A 187 29.07 -4.40 3.01
CA ARG A 187 27.67 -4.88 2.99
C ARG A 187 26.67 -3.73 2.90
N THR A 188 27.06 -2.54 3.36
CA THR A 188 26.17 -1.37 3.34
C THR A 188 26.19 -0.69 1.97
N ILE A 189 25.03 -0.65 1.30
CA ILE A 189 24.86 0.06 0.02
C ILE A 189 24.19 1.41 0.27
N SER A 190 24.87 2.49 -0.11
CA SER A 190 24.31 3.86 -0.10
C SER A 190 23.48 4.10 -1.36
N PHE A 191 22.51 5.00 -1.28
CA PHE A 191 21.77 5.49 -2.46
C PHE A 191 22.72 5.94 -3.59
N HIS A 192 23.81 6.61 -3.24
CA HIS A 192 24.80 7.07 -4.23
C HIS A 192 25.51 5.92 -4.94
N ASN A 193 25.67 4.76 -4.29
CA ASN A 193 26.32 3.58 -4.88
C ASN A 193 25.42 2.89 -5.94
N LEU A 194 24.11 3.14 -5.90
CA LEU A 194 23.15 2.60 -6.86
C LEU A 194 23.09 3.41 -8.16
N HIS A 195 23.70 4.61 -8.20
CA HIS A 195 23.73 5.47 -9.37
C HIS A 195 25.09 5.40 -10.07
N SER A 196 25.08 5.14 -11.38
CA SER A 196 26.31 4.90 -12.16
C SER A 196 27.05 6.18 -12.56
N ASP A 197 26.41 7.35 -12.51
CA ASP A 197 26.94 8.63 -13.01
C ASP A 197 28.37 8.95 -12.54
N ALA A 198 28.67 8.71 -11.27
CA ALA A 198 29.99 8.98 -10.70
C ALA A 198 31.04 7.99 -11.21
N ASN A 199 30.67 6.70 -11.32
CA ASN A 199 31.55 5.64 -11.81
C ASN A 199 31.87 5.82 -13.30
N GLU A 200 30.88 6.22 -14.10
CA GLU A 200 31.05 6.52 -15.52
C GLU A 200 32.02 7.69 -15.73
N LYS A 201 31.85 8.78 -14.97
CA LYS A 201 32.79 9.91 -15.01
C LYS A 201 34.21 9.47 -14.66
N LEU A 202 34.40 8.75 -13.56
CA LEU A 202 35.71 8.25 -13.13
C LEU A 202 36.32 7.29 -14.16
N PHE A 203 35.50 6.49 -14.83
CA PHE A 203 35.93 5.61 -15.92
C PHE A 203 36.47 6.42 -17.10
N ASP A 204 35.80 7.51 -17.49
CA ASP A 204 36.26 8.40 -18.56
C ASP A 204 37.56 9.12 -18.20
N GLU A 205 37.75 9.47 -16.92
CA GLU A 205 38.99 10.13 -16.46
C GLU A 205 40.23 9.28 -16.68
N LYS A 206 40.10 7.95 -16.67
CA LYS A 206 41.19 7.02 -16.96
C LYS A 206 41.83 7.24 -18.33
N TYR A 207 41.07 7.75 -19.31
CA TYR A 207 41.56 8.01 -20.66
C TYR A 207 42.19 9.39 -20.84
N LYS A 208 42.21 10.22 -19.79
CA LYS A 208 42.89 11.52 -19.84
C LYS A 208 44.41 11.29 -20.01
N PRO A 209 45.05 11.94 -20.99
CA PRO A 209 46.49 11.77 -21.20
C PRO A 209 47.26 12.29 -19.98
N VAL A 210 48.30 11.57 -19.60
CA VAL A 210 49.24 12.02 -18.56
C VAL A 210 50.06 13.17 -19.13
N VAL A 211 49.95 14.35 -18.52
CA VAL A 211 50.77 15.51 -18.89
C VAL A 211 52.06 15.46 -18.09
N LEU A 212 53.19 15.26 -18.79
CA LEU A 212 54.52 15.30 -18.19
C LEU A 212 54.99 16.77 -18.09
N THR A 213 55.56 17.13 -16.94
CA THR A 213 56.23 18.43 -16.79
C THR A 213 57.59 18.39 -17.49
N GLU A 214 58.04 19.51 -18.04
CA GLU A 214 59.34 19.61 -18.75
C GLU A 214 60.52 19.09 -17.91
N GLU A 215 60.48 19.31 -16.59
CA GLU A 215 61.48 18.80 -15.64
C GLU A 215 61.54 17.26 -15.61
N GLN A 216 60.40 16.59 -15.67
CA GLN A 216 60.30 15.12 -15.68
C GLN A 216 60.80 14.53 -17.00
N ILE A 217 60.54 15.23 -18.11
CA ILE A 217 61.04 14.87 -19.44
C ILE A 217 62.57 14.96 -19.44
N GLN A 218 63.12 16.10 -19.00
CA GLN A 218 64.57 16.32 -18.94
C GLN A 218 65.28 15.35 -17.99
N GLN A 219 64.65 15.00 -16.86
CA GLN A 219 65.23 14.04 -15.92
C GLN A 219 65.27 12.63 -16.51
N THR A 220 64.21 12.21 -17.21
CA THR A 220 64.17 10.91 -17.92
C THR A 220 65.18 10.87 -19.08
N GLU A 221 65.37 11.97 -19.80
CA GLU A 221 66.38 12.09 -20.85
C GLU A 221 67.81 12.00 -20.29
N ARG A 222 68.09 12.60 -19.12
CA ARG A 222 69.40 12.47 -18.45
C ARG A 222 69.66 11.06 -17.93
N GLU A 223 68.65 10.41 -17.36
CA GLU A 223 68.75 9.04 -16.86
C GLU A 223 68.94 8.02 -18.00
N SER A 224 68.33 8.25 -19.16
CA SER A 224 68.51 7.39 -20.35
C SER A 224 69.84 7.61 -21.09
N GLN A 225 70.44 8.80 -20.98
CA GLN A 225 71.77 9.09 -21.52
C GLN A 225 72.93 8.69 -20.58
N GLY A 226 72.64 8.47 -19.30
CA GLY A 226 73.62 8.13 -18.26
C GLY A 226 73.87 6.63 -18.04
N ASN A 227 73.28 5.75 -18.86
CA ASN A 227 73.40 4.29 -18.83
C ASN A 227 73.86 3.78 -20.21
#